data_AF-A0A662KK09-F1
#
_entry.id   AF-A0A662KK09-F1
#
_cell.length_a   1.000
_cell.length_b   1.000
_cell.length_c   1.000
_cell.angle_alpha   90.00
_cell.angle_beta   90.00
_cell.angle_gamma   90.00
#
_symmetry.space_group_name_H-M   'P 1'
#
loop_
_entity.id
_entity.type
_entity.pdbx_description
1 polymer ?
#
loop_
_entity_poly.entity_id
_entity_poly.type
_entity_poly.pdbx_seq_one_letter_code
_entity_poly.pdbx_strand_id
1 'polypeptide(L)'
;MKYIIMILLSAVVVITLTSCQPTGKAPTIENGEQKLALQTDSAAYLDYISSKPTVTQADAIRGILLLLGEKRQMTFAQAVKTLLDKQIVSSNWRFNPANPITKGQVAYMAYQLCRMTGGLTIILTGPSCRYCLKELQYRGIMSPGMPYNKVTGMEYVAILSRVDEYIQTGKVSGAAI
;
A
#
# COMPACT_ATOMS: atom_id res chain seq x y z
N MET A 1 28.67 -46.64 -24.76
CA MET A 1 27.50 -46.36 -23.87
C MET A 1 27.79 -45.38 -22.73
N LYS A 2 28.98 -45.37 -22.09
CA LYS A 2 29.35 -44.39 -21.05
C LYS A 2 29.37 -42.92 -21.52
N TYR A 3 29.77 -42.65 -22.77
CA TYR A 3 29.84 -41.29 -23.32
C TYR A 3 28.47 -40.66 -23.62
N ILE A 4 27.44 -41.46 -23.93
CA ILE A 4 26.08 -40.96 -24.18
C ILE A 4 25.42 -40.51 -22.85
N ILE A 5 25.72 -41.20 -21.74
CA ILE A 5 25.22 -40.85 -20.41
C ILE A 5 25.93 -39.59 -19.87
N MET A 6 27.22 -39.39 -20.18
CA MET A 6 27.94 -38.18 -19.74
C MET A 6 27.49 -36.90 -20.46
N ILE A 7 27.10 -36.98 -21.73
CA ILE A 7 26.64 -35.80 -22.49
C ILE A 7 25.26 -35.34 -21.99
N LEU A 8 24.37 -36.27 -21.64
CA LEU A 8 23.04 -35.97 -21.09
C LEU A 8 23.08 -35.28 -19.72
N LEU A 9 24.09 -35.57 -18.87
CA LEU A 9 24.23 -34.89 -17.57
C LEU A 9 24.67 -33.43 -17.70
N SER A 10 25.41 -33.08 -18.76
CA SER A 10 25.88 -31.70 -18.97
C SER A 10 24.80 -30.74 -19.47
N ALA A 11 23.78 -31.26 -20.16
CA ALA A 11 22.68 -30.45 -20.69
C ALA A 11 21.65 -30.03 -19.63
N VAL A 12 21.54 -30.77 -18.52
CA VAL A 12 20.56 -30.50 -17.46
C VAL A 12 21.01 -29.38 -16.52
N VAL A 13 22.32 -29.13 -16.42
CA VAL A 13 22.87 -28.08 -15.52
C VAL A 13 22.72 -26.66 -16.12
N VAL A 14 22.66 -26.52 -17.44
CA VAL A 14 22.64 -25.20 -18.11
C VAL A 14 21.25 -24.52 -18.10
N ILE A 15 20.16 -25.27 -17.87
CA ILE A 15 18.79 -24.72 -17.95
C ILE A 15 18.33 -24.05 -16.64
N THR A 16 19.10 -24.16 -15.54
CA THR A 16 18.68 -23.60 -14.23
C THR A 16 19.13 -22.15 -13.96
N LEU A 17 19.81 -21.50 -14.92
CA LEU A 17 20.29 -20.10 -14.76
C LEU A 17 19.47 -19.05 -15.50
N THR A 18 18.29 -19.38 -16.05
CA THR A 18 17.32 -18.37 -16.48
C THR A 18 16.61 -17.76 -15.27
N SER A 19 17.39 -17.04 -14.46
CA SER A 19 16.89 -16.25 -13.34
C SER A 19 15.91 -15.20 -13.86
N CYS A 20 14.74 -15.18 -13.23
CA CYS A 20 13.67 -14.20 -13.32
C CYS A 20 14.16 -12.79 -13.69
N GLN A 21 13.98 -12.36 -14.94
CA GLN A 21 13.86 -10.93 -15.20
C GLN A 21 12.48 -10.50 -14.67
N PRO A 22 12.40 -9.56 -13.71
CA PRO A 22 11.11 -9.02 -13.31
C PRO A 22 10.49 -8.30 -14.51
N THR A 23 9.47 -8.91 -15.11
CA THR A 23 8.67 -8.39 -16.23
C THR A 23 7.75 -7.23 -15.81
N GLY A 24 8.06 -6.55 -14.71
CA GLY A 24 7.33 -5.40 -14.22
C GLY A 24 7.88 -4.12 -14.82
N LYS A 25 7.01 -3.29 -15.43
CA LYS A 25 7.35 -1.89 -15.69
C LYS A 25 7.77 -1.24 -14.37
N ALA A 26 8.89 -0.53 -14.38
CA ALA A 26 9.31 0.23 -13.21
C ALA A 26 8.20 1.23 -12.82
N PRO A 27 7.91 1.39 -11.52
CA PRO A 27 6.88 2.33 -11.06
C PRO A 27 7.27 3.74 -11.49
N THR A 28 6.29 4.52 -11.94
CA THR A 28 6.52 5.91 -12.30
C THR A 28 6.50 6.76 -11.04
N ILE A 29 7.66 7.32 -10.66
CA ILE A 29 7.81 8.18 -9.48
C ILE A 29 8.28 9.57 -9.92
N GLU A 30 7.44 10.58 -9.71
CA GLU A 30 7.73 11.98 -9.97
C GLU A 30 8.14 12.67 -8.66
N ASN A 31 9.09 13.61 -8.73
CA ASN A 31 9.59 14.37 -7.57
C ASN A 31 10.03 13.50 -6.36
N GLY A 32 10.66 12.36 -6.66
CA GLY A 32 11.01 11.34 -5.67
C GLY A 32 12.01 11.76 -4.59
N GLU A 33 12.79 12.82 -4.81
CA GLU A 33 13.79 13.31 -3.87
C GLU A 33 13.20 14.13 -2.71
N GLN A 34 11.92 14.51 -2.79
CA GLN A 34 11.25 15.24 -1.72
C GLN A 34 11.38 14.47 -0.39
N LYS A 35 11.93 15.13 0.65
CA LYS A 35 12.07 14.54 1.98
C LYS A 35 10.71 14.36 2.65
N LEU A 36 10.46 13.16 3.18
CA LEU A 36 9.30 12.86 4.01
C LEU A 36 9.68 13.06 5.48
N ALA A 37 9.01 13.98 6.18
CA ALA A 37 9.28 14.27 7.58
C ALA A 37 8.66 13.19 8.50
N LEU A 38 9.32 12.04 8.65
CA LEU A 38 8.81 10.89 9.42
C LEU A 38 9.09 10.96 10.94
N GLN A 39 9.99 11.85 11.39
CA GLN A 39 10.35 11.97 12.81
C GLN A 39 9.36 12.79 13.66
N THR A 40 8.30 13.34 13.08
CA THR A 40 7.32 14.10 13.85
C THR A 40 6.48 13.16 14.70
N ASP A 41 6.21 13.58 15.94
CA ASP A 41 5.27 12.93 16.86
C ASP A 41 3.93 12.61 16.16
N SER A 42 3.34 11.45 16.48
CA SER A 42 2.09 10.98 15.90
C SER A 42 0.97 11.97 16.11
N ALA A 43 0.89 12.60 17.29
CA ALA A 43 -0.13 13.62 17.57
C ALA A 43 0.03 14.84 16.66
N ALA A 44 1.24 15.35 16.49
CA ALA A 44 1.51 16.50 15.62
C ALA A 44 1.26 16.18 14.13
N TYR A 45 1.50 14.94 13.69
CA TYR A 45 1.11 14.51 12.36
C TYR A 45 -0.42 14.49 12.17
N LEU A 46 -1.15 13.93 13.14
CA LEU A 46 -2.62 13.85 13.08
C LEU A 46 -3.27 15.24 13.12
N ASP A 47 -2.75 16.16 13.93
CA ASP A 47 -3.19 17.56 13.96
C ASP A 47 -2.99 18.23 12.60
N TYR A 48 -1.78 18.16 12.05
CA TYR A 48 -1.46 18.69 10.73
C TYR A 48 -2.39 18.14 9.64
N ILE A 49 -2.58 16.81 9.60
CA ILE A 49 -3.35 16.20 8.51
C ILE A 49 -4.84 16.49 8.63
N SER A 50 -5.36 16.60 9.86
CA SER A 50 -6.78 16.90 10.13
C SER A 50 -7.24 18.21 9.48
N SER A 51 -6.36 19.21 9.43
CA SER A 51 -6.63 20.55 8.88
C SER A 51 -6.66 20.60 7.34
N LYS A 52 -6.23 19.52 6.66
CA LYS A 52 -6.08 19.56 5.20
C LYS A 52 -7.42 19.42 4.47
N PRO A 53 -7.70 20.30 3.48
CA PRO A 53 -8.86 20.12 2.62
C PRO A 53 -8.75 18.86 1.74
N THR A 54 -7.53 18.46 1.38
CA THR A 54 -7.26 17.25 0.61
C THR A 54 -5.89 16.70 0.97
N VAL A 55 -5.84 15.39 1.18
CA VAL A 55 -4.62 14.65 1.51
C VAL A 55 -3.82 14.36 0.24
N THR A 56 -2.52 14.62 0.25
CA THR A 56 -1.63 14.27 -0.87
C THR A 56 -1.11 12.85 -0.73
N GLN A 57 -0.52 12.30 -1.80
CA GLN A 57 0.13 10.99 -1.72
C GLN A 57 1.29 10.98 -0.72
N ALA A 58 2.07 12.07 -0.60
CA ALA A 58 3.14 12.16 0.39
C ALA A 58 2.60 12.08 1.82
N ASP A 59 1.51 12.82 2.10
CA ASP A 59 0.88 12.80 3.42
C ASP A 59 0.32 11.41 3.74
N ALA A 60 -0.32 10.75 2.78
CA ALA A 60 -0.90 9.44 2.99
C ALA A 60 0.17 8.35 3.17
N ILE A 61 1.22 8.35 2.34
CA ILE A 61 2.34 7.41 2.51
C ILE A 61 2.99 7.59 3.87
N ARG A 62 3.14 8.83 4.35
CA ARG A 62 3.64 9.12 5.70
C ARG A 62 2.74 8.52 6.78
N GLY A 63 1.42 8.63 6.67
CA GLY A 63 0.48 8.04 7.63
C GLY A 63 0.54 6.52 7.66
N ILE A 64 0.66 5.90 6.48
CA ILE A 64 0.84 4.45 6.37
C ILE A 64 2.17 3.98 6.98
N LEU A 65 3.26 4.69 6.73
CA LEU A 65 4.56 4.38 7.34
C LEU A 65 4.54 4.54 8.87
N LEU A 66 3.79 5.53 9.38
CA LEU A 66 3.58 5.71 10.81
C LEU A 66 2.87 4.51 11.43
N LEU A 67 1.82 3.97 10.79
CA LEU A 67 1.15 2.74 11.24
C LEU A 67 2.06 1.50 11.21
N LEU A 68 3.06 1.48 10.33
CA LEU A 68 4.10 0.43 10.32
C LEU A 68 5.16 0.61 11.40
N GLY A 69 5.12 1.71 12.18
CA GLY A 69 6.13 2.06 13.17
C GLY A 69 7.46 2.52 12.57
N GLU A 70 7.48 2.90 11.29
CA GLU A 70 8.70 3.35 10.61
C GLU A 70 9.04 4.79 11.01
N LYS A 71 10.25 4.99 11.55
CA LYS A 71 10.74 6.29 12.06
C LYS A 71 11.92 6.85 11.28
N ARG A 72 12.46 6.08 10.32
CA ARG A 72 13.62 6.52 9.53
C ARG A 72 13.22 7.68 8.62
N GLN A 73 14.05 8.72 8.60
CA GLN A 73 13.93 9.77 7.58
C GLN A 73 14.26 9.17 6.22
N MET A 74 13.41 9.44 5.23
CA MET A 74 13.59 8.93 3.88
C MET A 74 12.98 9.89 2.86
N THR A 75 13.39 9.73 1.60
CA THR A 75 12.77 10.45 0.48
C THR A 75 11.45 9.79 0.09
N PHE A 76 10.61 10.52 -0.65
CA PHE A 76 9.36 9.98 -1.18
C PHE A 76 9.60 8.71 -2.02
N ALA A 77 10.64 8.68 -2.85
CA ALA A 77 10.99 7.49 -3.62
C ALA A 77 11.37 6.30 -2.74
N GLN A 78 12.15 6.54 -1.67
CA GLN A 78 12.52 5.49 -0.71
C GLN A 78 11.30 4.96 0.07
N ALA A 79 10.38 5.85 0.43
CA ALA A 79 9.11 5.50 1.05
C ALA A 79 8.24 4.64 0.13
N VAL A 80 8.06 5.06 -1.13
CA VAL A 80 7.34 4.29 -2.14
C VAL A 80 7.99 2.92 -2.34
N LYS A 81 9.32 2.86 -2.47
CA LYS A 81 10.05 1.58 -2.58
C LYS A 81 9.78 0.67 -1.38
N THR A 82 9.87 1.21 -0.17
CA THR A 82 9.60 0.45 1.07
C THR A 82 8.19 -0.13 1.08
N LEU A 83 7.20 0.65 0.63
CA LEU A 83 5.82 0.18 0.55
C LEU A 83 5.57 -0.80 -0.60
N LEU A 84 6.29 -0.68 -1.72
CA LEU A 84 6.25 -1.65 -2.82
C LEU A 84 6.82 -3.00 -2.38
N ASP A 85 7.97 -3.00 -1.70
CA ASP A 85 8.61 -4.20 -1.19
C ASP A 85 7.71 -4.93 -0.17
N LYS A 86 6.88 -4.17 0.56
CA LYS A 86 5.86 -4.70 1.49
C LYS A 86 4.51 -5.00 0.83
N GLN A 87 4.36 -4.79 -0.48
CA GLN A 87 3.11 -4.96 -1.24
C GLN A 87 1.92 -4.12 -0.73
N ILE A 88 2.20 -2.99 -0.06
CA ILE A 88 1.17 -2.08 0.48
C ILE A 88 0.67 -1.11 -0.58
N VAL A 89 1.51 -0.79 -1.58
CA VAL A 89 1.13 0.00 -2.75
C VAL A 89 1.32 -0.81 -4.03
N SER A 90 0.58 -0.47 -5.08
CA SER A 90 0.70 -1.14 -6.37
C SER A 90 1.77 -0.48 -7.25
N SER A 91 2.59 -1.30 -7.92
CA SER A 91 3.57 -0.83 -8.91
C SER A 91 2.95 -0.13 -10.12
N ASN A 92 1.67 -0.39 -10.39
CA ASN A 92 0.94 0.18 -11.53
C ASN A 92 0.48 1.64 -11.30
N TRP A 93 0.74 2.21 -10.12
CA TRP A 93 0.36 3.57 -9.82
C TRP A 93 1.40 4.57 -10.31
N ARG A 94 0.93 5.79 -10.59
CA ARG A 94 1.79 6.96 -10.79
C ARG A 94 1.94 7.68 -9.45
N PHE A 95 3.17 7.65 -8.93
CA PHE A 95 3.51 8.25 -7.66
C PHE A 95 3.98 9.69 -7.87
N ASN A 96 3.34 10.63 -7.20
CA ASN A 96 3.77 12.02 -7.16
C ASN A 96 3.38 12.59 -5.79
N PRO A 97 4.33 13.15 -5.03
CA PRO A 97 4.11 13.58 -3.65
C PRO A 97 3.05 14.68 -3.51
N ALA A 98 2.86 15.50 -4.54
CA ALA A 98 1.92 16.62 -4.54
C ALA A 98 0.51 16.23 -5.01
N ASN A 99 0.35 15.09 -5.69
CA ASN A 99 -0.95 14.68 -6.20
C ASN A 99 -1.91 14.33 -5.06
N PRO A 100 -3.20 14.69 -5.17
CA PRO A 100 -4.24 14.19 -4.27
C PRO A 100 -4.28 12.67 -4.24
N ILE A 101 -4.43 12.09 -3.06
CA ILE A 101 -4.71 10.66 -2.95
C ILE A 101 -6.20 10.38 -3.11
N THR A 102 -6.50 9.23 -3.70
CA THR A 102 -7.88 8.78 -3.89
C THR A 102 -8.31 7.80 -2.81
N LYS A 103 -9.63 7.73 -2.54
CA LYS A 103 -10.23 6.75 -1.62
C LYS A 103 -9.82 5.32 -1.96
N GLY A 104 -9.80 4.98 -3.25
CA GLY A 104 -9.41 3.66 -3.72
C GLY A 104 -7.95 3.31 -3.41
N GLN A 105 -7.04 4.29 -3.52
CA GLN A 105 -5.63 4.09 -3.16
C GLN A 105 -5.46 3.92 -1.65
N VAL A 106 -6.11 4.76 -0.84
CA VAL A 106 -6.09 4.61 0.63
C VAL A 106 -6.69 3.27 1.04
N ALA A 107 -7.80 2.87 0.43
CA ALA A 107 -8.43 1.59 0.67
C ALA A 107 -7.51 0.41 0.36
N TYR A 108 -6.80 0.47 -0.76
CA TYR A 108 -5.83 -0.56 -1.12
C TYR A 108 -4.73 -0.66 -0.07
N MET A 109 -4.13 0.46 0.33
CA MET A 109 -3.08 0.46 1.36
C MET A 109 -3.58 -0.07 2.71
N ALA A 110 -4.74 0.39 3.16
CA ALA A 110 -5.36 -0.07 4.40
C ALA A 110 -5.68 -1.57 4.38
N TYR A 111 -6.24 -2.08 3.26
CA TYR A 111 -6.51 -3.50 3.09
C TYR A 111 -5.25 -4.36 3.24
N GLN A 112 -4.14 -3.92 2.61
CA GLN A 112 -2.86 -4.64 2.67
C GLN A 112 -2.25 -4.58 4.08
N LEU A 113 -2.33 -3.44 4.77
CA LEU A 113 -1.86 -3.30 6.15
C LEU A 113 -2.61 -4.24 7.11
N CYS A 114 -3.94 -4.27 6.98
CA CYS A 114 -4.77 -5.11 7.83
C CYS A 114 -4.67 -6.61 7.52
N ARG A 115 -4.01 -7.01 6.42
CA ARG A 115 -3.90 -8.39 5.94
C ARG A 115 -5.24 -9.13 5.94
N MET A 116 -6.30 -8.43 5.52
CA MET A 116 -7.65 -8.96 5.57
C MET A 116 -7.83 -10.11 4.58
N THR A 117 -8.52 -11.15 5.01
CA THR A 117 -9.14 -12.11 4.10
C THR A 117 -10.41 -11.47 3.55
N GLY A 118 -10.33 -10.88 2.36
CA GLY A 118 -11.47 -10.24 1.70
C GLY A 118 -12.52 -11.24 1.21
N GLY A 119 -13.63 -10.71 0.66
CA GLY A 119 -14.66 -11.54 0.02
C GLY A 119 -14.17 -12.33 -1.19
N LEU A 120 -15.01 -13.29 -1.65
CA LEU A 120 -14.70 -14.22 -2.73
C LEU A 120 -14.14 -13.54 -4.00
N THR A 121 -14.67 -12.37 -4.36
CA THR A 121 -14.19 -11.63 -5.53
C THR A 121 -12.73 -11.18 -5.41
N ILE A 122 -12.28 -10.75 -4.23
CA ILE A 122 -10.88 -10.36 -4.00
C ILE A 122 -9.96 -11.59 -4.04
N ILE A 123 -10.44 -12.73 -3.54
CA ILE A 123 -9.71 -14.00 -3.62
C ILE A 123 -9.51 -14.43 -5.08
N LEU A 124 -10.54 -14.27 -5.92
CA LEU A 124 -10.49 -14.68 -7.34
C LEU A 124 -9.73 -13.70 -8.23
N THR A 125 -9.89 -12.40 -8.02
CA THR A 125 -9.35 -11.36 -8.93
C THR A 125 -8.11 -10.64 -8.40
N GLY A 126 -7.76 -10.88 -7.13
CA GLY A 126 -6.74 -10.14 -6.41
C GLY A 126 -7.24 -8.79 -5.87
N PRO A 127 -6.44 -8.14 -5.00
CA PRO A 127 -6.80 -6.85 -4.44
C PRO A 127 -6.75 -5.78 -5.54
N SER A 128 -7.83 -4.98 -5.63
CA SER A 128 -7.90 -3.81 -6.50
C SER A 128 -8.48 -2.63 -5.72
N CYS A 129 -8.16 -1.40 -6.10
CA CYS A 129 -8.67 -0.19 -5.43
C CYS A 129 -10.20 -0.20 -5.27
N ARG A 130 -10.92 -0.73 -6.26
CA ARG A 130 -12.39 -0.83 -6.22
C ARG A 130 -12.87 -1.85 -5.20
N TYR A 131 -12.30 -3.06 -5.20
CA TYR A 131 -12.75 -4.13 -4.32
C TYR A 131 -12.27 -3.93 -2.88
N CYS A 132 -11.04 -3.46 -2.67
CA CYS A 132 -10.54 -3.08 -1.34
C CYS A 132 -11.43 -1.99 -0.70
N LEU A 133 -11.87 -0.99 -1.47
CA LEU A 133 -12.78 0.03 -0.96
C LEU A 133 -14.13 -0.56 -0.54
N LYS A 134 -14.69 -1.48 -1.33
CA LYS A 134 -15.96 -2.15 -0.97
C LYS A 134 -15.83 -3.00 0.28
N GLU A 135 -14.73 -3.73 0.43
CA GLU A 135 -14.45 -4.52 1.62
C GLU A 135 -14.32 -3.65 2.87
N LEU A 136 -13.56 -2.54 2.80
CA LEU A 136 -13.37 -1.64 3.93
C LEU A 136 -14.64 -0.84 4.27
N GLN A 137 -15.49 -0.55 3.29
CA GLN A 137 -16.83 0.01 3.51
C GLN A 137 -17.73 -0.98 4.24
N TYR A 138 -17.73 -2.24 3.79
CA TYR A 138 -18.50 -3.31 4.43
C TYR A 138 -18.06 -3.54 5.89
N ARG A 139 -16.76 -3.44 6.18
CA ARG A 139 -16.22 -3.56 7.54
C ARG A 139 -16.32 -2.28 8.38
N GLY A 140 -16.91 -1.20 7.85
CA GLY A 140 -17.04 0.08 8.55
C GLY A 140 -15.74 0.84 8.79
N ILE A 141 -14.64 0.48 8.13
CA ILE A 141 -13.35 1.19 8.22
C ILE A 141 -13.36 2.48 7.40
N MET A 142 -14.00 2.45 6.24
CA MET A 142 -14.09 3.60 5.34
C MET A 142 -15.53 4.01 5.09
N SER A 143 -15.78 5.31 5.02
CA SER A 143 -17.09 5.83 4.66
C SER A 143 -17.44 5.53 3.19
N PRO A 144 -18.75 5.46 2.85
CA PRO A 144 -19.21 5.31 1.47
C PRO A 144 -18.61 6.36 0.52
N GLY A 145 -18.47 5.99 -0.75
CA GLY A 145 -17.90 6.84 -1.78
C GLY A 145 -17.34 6.07 -2.96
N MET A 146 -16.89 6.80 -3.97
CA MET A 146 -16.34 6.24 -5.20
C MET A 146 -14.81 6.12 -5.12
N PRO A 147 -14.17 5.14 -5.78
CA PRO A 147 -12.73 4.92 -5.70
C PRO A 147 -11.87 6.11 -6.12
N TYR A 148 -12.36 6.97 -7.02
CA TYR A 148 -11.64 8.15 -7.51
C TYR A 148 -11.89 9.42 -6.69
N ASN A 149 -12.75 9.35 -5.66
CA ASN A 149 -12.97 10.51 -4.78
C ASN A 149 -11.68 10.83 -4.03
N LYS A 150 -11.40 12.12 -3.88
CA LYS A 150 -10.29 12.61 -3.06
C LYS A 150 -10.63 12.40 -1.57
N VAL A 151 -9.59 12.25 -0.75
CA VAL A 151 -9.73 12.06 0.69
C VAL A 151 -9.42 13.37 1.41
N THR A 152 -10.30 13.79 2.33
CA THR A 152 -10.07 14.96 3.18
C THR A 152 -9.20 14.59 4.39
N GLY A 153 -8.61 15.60 5.04
CA GLY A 153 -7.78 15.41 6.23
C GLY A 153 -8.48 14.63 7.34
N MET A 154 -9.64 15.13 7.76
CA MET A 154 -10.48 14.49 8.79
C MET A 154 -10.90 13.07 8.42
N GLU A 155 -11.28 12.85 7.15
CA GLU A 155 -11.63 11.51 6.69
C GLU A 155 -10.43 10.57 6.80
N TYR A 156 -9.24 11.03 6.41
CA TYR A 156 -8.03 10.24 6.47
C TYR A 156 -7.62 9.90 7.90
N VAL A 157 -7.70 10.84 8.85
CA VAL A 157 -7.48 10.58 10.29
C VAL A 157 -8.42 9.48 10.78
N ALA A 158 -9.72 9.59 10.46
CA ALA A 158 -10.70 8.61 10.89
C ALA A 158 -10.46 7.22 10.29
N ILE A 159 -9.90 7.14 9.08
CA ILE A 159 -9.46 5.87 8.48
C ILE A 159 -8.25 5.32 9.23
N LEU A 160 -7.22 6.13 9.49
CA LEU A 160 -6.03 5.69 10.22
C LEU A 160 -6.38 5.11 11.60
N SER A 161 -7.24 5.79 12.35
CA SER A 161 -7.69 5.32 13.68
C SER A 161 -8.39 3.96 13.61
N ARG A 162 -9.27 3.75 12.62
CA ARG A 162 -9.99 2.46 12.46
C ARG A 162 -9.08 1.35 11.94
N VAL A 163 -8.11 1.69 11.10
CA VAL A 163 -7.09 0.73 10.63
C VAL A 163 -6.22 0.30 11.81
N ASP A 164 -5.76 1.24 12.64
CA ASP A 164 -4.98 0.94 13.85
C ASP A 164 -5.78 0.05 14.82
N GLU A 165 -7.04 0.40 15.09
CA GLU A 165 -7.94 -0.42 15.90
C GLU A 165 -8.09 -1.84 15.34
N TYR A 166 -8.26 -1.97 14.02
CA TYR A 166 -8.37 -3.28 13.36
C TYR A 166 -7.07 -4.08 13.49
N ILE A 167 -5.91 -3.44 13.32
CA ILE A 167 -4.60 -4.09 13.47
C ILE A 167 -4.42 -4.62 14.90
N GLN A 168 -4.89 -3.87 15.90
CA GLN A 168 -4.74 -4.23 17.31
C GLN A 168 -5.75 -5.28 17.79
N THR A 169 -7.00 -5.19 17.33
CA THR A 169 -8.12 -5.95 17.91
C THR A 169 -8.76 -6.96 16.93
N GLY A 170 -8.48 -6.84 15.63
CA GLY A 170 -9.14 -7.60 14.57
C GLY A 170 -10.57 -7.17 14.26
N LYS A 171 -11.08 -6.11 14.90
CA LYS A 171 -12.44 -5.56 14.72
C LYS A 171 -12.40 -4.03 14.72
N VAL A 172 -13.50 -3.40 14.30
CA VAL A 172 -13.68 -1.94 14.38
C VAL A 172 -14.94 -1.63 15.15
N SER A 173 -14.83 -0.79 16.18
CA SER A 173 -15.96 -0.38 17.00
C SER A 173 -16.87 0.58 16.24
N GLY A 174 -18.18 0.33 16.27
CA GLY A 174 -19.18 1.19 15.64
C GLY A 174 -19.42 0.97 14.15
N ALA A 175 -18.85 -0.08 13.54
CA ALA A 175 -19.32 -0.57 12.25
C ALA A 175 -20.73 -1.17 12.44
N ALA A 176 -21.76 -0.48 11.95
CA ALA A 176 -23.10 -1.03 11.90
C ALA A 176 -23.07 -2.27 10.97
N ILE A 177 -23.31 -3.44 11.55
CA ILE A 177 -23.53 -4.70 10.82
C ILE A 177 -24.91 -4.65 10.17
#